data_AF-A0A143C8T3-F1
#
_entry.id   AF-A0A143C8T3-F1
#
_cell.length_a   1.000
_cell.length_b   1.000
_cell.length_c   1.000
_cell.angle_alpha   90.00
_cell.angle_beta   90.00
_cell.angle_gamma   90.00
#
_symmetry.space_group_name_H-M   'P 1'
#
loop_
_entity.id
_entity.type
_entity.pdbx_description
1 polymer ?
#
loop_
_entity_poly.entity_id
_entity_poly.type
_entity_poly.pdbx_seq_one_letter_code
_entity_poly.pdbx_strand_id
1 'polypeptide(L)'
;MPRSPFPQTGSVGPAAWAELVRAPAALTVPGDVIAGAVSARRPLGRRVVGLAAASTCLYWAGMALNDYADREIDARERSHRPVPSGRVRPGTALALAAAGTAGGLGLAALSGGRRSLCTAVPLAALVWAYDLSLKSTPLGPAAMAGARALDVLLGATAPGPGTEAALRRALRPAALMAAHTGAVTVLSRHEVEGAHPALPAAALAVTAAITAAAAAPRVAPPHATPHNAPAPSSHPPRAARRPLFGTPAHGASAVLAGLYGVVAGAAQYAAVRDPRPDRVQLAVRGGIHAMVPLQASLTARAGAVAAAASVSALLPLARRLGRRVAVT
;
A
#
# COMPACT_ATOMS: atom_id res chain seq x y z
N MET A 1 -23.26 -42.54 14.74
CA MET A 1 -22.19 -41.72 14.12
C MET A 1 -22.72 -40.31 13.89
N PRO A 2 -22.13 -39.27 14.49
CA PRO A 2 -22.56 -37.90 14.21
C PRO A 2 -22.12 -37.52 12.79
N ARG A 3 -23.07 -37.01 12.00
CA ARG A 3 -22.83 -36.52 10.63
C ARG A 3 -21.88 -35.32 10.70
N SER A 4 -20.83 -35.35 9.86
CA SER A 4 -19.94 -34.20 9.62
C SER A 4 -20.77 -32.93 9.39
N PRO A 5 -20.53 -31.82 10.12
CA PRO A 5 -21.26 -30.56 9.94
C PRO A 5 -20.83 -29.79 8.68
N PHE A 6 -19.84 -30.27 7.94
CA PHE A 6 -19.36 -29.60 6.74
C PHE A 6 -20.15 -30.07 5.51
N PRO A 7 -20.80 -29.15 4.76
CA PRO A 7 -21.44 -29.48 3.49
C PRO A 7 -20.44 -30.15 2.53
N GLN A 8 -20.97 -31.08 1.72
CA GLN A 8 -20.24 -31.72 0.63
C GLN A 8 -19.72 -30.68 -0.36
N THR A 9 -18.62 -31.02 -1.02
CA THR A 9 -17.80 -30.22 -1.94
C THR A 9 -18.58 -29.69 -3.14
N GLY A 10 -19.36 -28.63 -2.95
CA GLY A 10 -19.70 -27.71 -4.02
C GLY A 10 -18.43 -26.96 -4.43
N SER A 11 -18.17 -26.82 -5.73
CA SER A 11 -17.11 -25.95 -6.22
C SER A 11 -17.28 -24.56 -5.62
N VAL A 12 -16.25 -24.05 -4.93
CA VAL A 12 -16.27 -22.70 -4.36
C VAL A 12 -16.53 -21.69 -5.49
N GLY A 13 -17.66 -20.98 -5.41
CA GLY A 13 -18.05 -20.03 -6.44
C GLY A 13 -17.07 -18.86 -6.56
N PRO A 14 -16.95 -18.23 -7.74
CA PRO A 14 -16.01 -17.13 -7.99
C PRO A 14 -16.23 -15.92 -7.06
N ALA A 15 -17.46 -15.70 -6.59
CA ALA A 15 -17.77 -14.64 -5.62
C ALA A 15 -17.11 -14.88 -4.26
N ALA A 16 -17.14 -16.13 -3.76
CA ALA A 16 -16.52 -16.48 -2.48
C ALA A 16 -14.99 -16.31 -2.54
N TRP A 17 -14.38 -16.63 -3.69
CA TRP A 17 -12.96 -16.36 -3.94
C TRP A 17 -12.64 -14.87 -3.94
N ALA A 18 -13.43 -14.06 -4.66
CA ALA A 18 -13.23 -12.62 -4.74
C ALA A 18 -13.42 -11.91 -3.39
N GLU A 19 -14.35 -12.40 -2.56
CA GLU A 19 -14.59 -11.94 -1.20
C GLU A 19 -13.41 -12.30 -0.28
N LEU A 20 -12.98 -13.56 -0.29
CA LEU A 20 -11.88 -14.07 0.54
C LEU A 20 -10.59 -13.26 0.31
N VAL A 21 -10.24 -13.00 -0.95
CA VAL A 21 -9.00 -12.29 -1.29
C VAL A 21 -9.17 -10.77 -1.33
N ARG A 22 -10.36 -10.25 -0.99
CA ARG A 22 -10.76 -8.84 -1.12
C ARG A 22 -10.31 -8.27 -2.48
N ALA A 23 -10.68 -8.93 -3.57
CA ALA A 23 -10.15 -8.67 -4.91
C ALA A 23 -10.15 -7.17 -5.34
N PRO A 24 -11.18 -6.35 -5.03
CA PRO A 24 -11.14 -4.92 -5.35
C PRO A 24 -10.05 -4.15 -4.60
N ALA A 25 -9.77 -4.52 -3.35
CA ALA A 25 -8.75 -3.87 -2.53
C ALA A 25 -7.33 -4.25 -2.96
N ALA A 26 -7.14 -5.42 -3.59
CA ALA A 26 -5.86 -5.80 -4.18
C ALA A 26 -5.36 -4.82 -5.25
N LEU A 27 -6.25 -4.05 -5.87
CA LEU A 27 -5.87 -3.03 -6.87
C LEU A 27 -5.13 -1.83 -6.27
N THR A 28 -5.10 -1.66 -4.95
CA THR A 28 -4.30 -0.61 -4.31
C THR A 28 -2.84 -1.03 -4.12
N VAL A 29 -2.53 -2.32 -4.25
CA VAL A 29 -1.22 -2.88 -3.90
C VAL A 29 -0.15 -2.61 -4.98
N PRO A 30 -0.41 -2.77 -6.30
CA PRO A 30 0.58 -2.47 -7.33
C PRO A 30 1.14 -1.03 -7.29
N GLY A 31 0.36 -0.08 -6.75
CA GLY A 31 0.77 1.32 -6.62
C GLY A 31 2.00 1.51 -5.74
N ASP A 32 2.19 0.69 -4.71
CA ASP A 32 3.35 0.76 -3.82
C ASP A 32 4.64 0.37 -4.55
N VAL A 33 4.60 -0.76 -5.26
CA VAL A 33 5.70 -1.26 -6.07
C VAL A 33 6.07 -0.24 -7.16
N ILE A 34 5.09 0.36 -7.82
CA ILE A 34 5.32 1.39 -8.84
C ILE A 34 5.97 2.64 -8.21
N ALA A 35 5.43 3.15 -7.12
CA ALA A 35 5.97 4.33 -6.44
C ALA A 35 7.42 4.11 -5.99
N GLY A 36 7.73 2.93 -5.46
CA GLY A 36 9.08 2.52 -5.09
C GLY A 36 10.03 2.42 -6.29
N ALA A 37 9.61 1.72 -7.34
CA ALA A 37 10.39 1.52 -8.56
C ALA A 37 10.74 2.85 -9.25
N VAL A 38 9.76 3.74 -9.44
CA VAL A 38 10.01 5.04 -10.10
C VAL A 38 10.89 5.93 -9.23
N SER A 39 10.67 5.97 -7.92
CA SER A 39 11.52 6.73 -6.99
C SER A 39 12.97 6.22 -7.01
N ALA A 40 13.14 4.91 -7.09
CA ALA A 40 14.42 4.26 -7.27
C ALA A 40 15.04 4.44 -8.67
N ARG A 41 14.31 5.04 -9.63
CA ARG A 41 14.67 5.18 -11.05
C ARG A 41 14.85 3.84 -11.75
N ARG A 42 13.97 2.88 -11.43
CA ARG A 42 13.89 1.58 -12.08
C ARG A 42 12.98 1.67 -13.31
N PRO A 43 13.35 1.02 -14.42
CA PRO A 43 12.50 1.02 -15.61
C PRO A 43 11.21 0.25 -15.33
N LEU A 44 10.07 0.84 -15.68
CA LEU A 44 8.76 0.21 -15.59
C LEU A 44 8.58 -0.81 -16.72
N GLY A 45 9.17 -1.99 -16.55
CA GLY A 45 9.08 -3.10 -17.50
C GLY A 45 8.70 -4.41 -16.82
N ARG A 46 8.96 -5.52 -17.51
CA ARG A 46 8.61 -6.89 -17.07
C ARG A 46 9.03 -7.20 -15.63
N ARG A 47 10.19 -6.71 -15.19
CA ARG A 47 10.69 -6.93 -13.82
C ARG A 47 9.81 -6.23 -12.76
N VAL A 48 9.40 -4.98 -12.98
CA VAL A 48 8.51 -4.27 -12.05
C VAL A 48 7.10 -4.86 -12.07
N VAL A 49 6.61 -5.28 -13.24
CA VAL A 49 5.33 -6.00 -13.36
C VAL A 49 5.36 -7.30 -12.54
N GLY A 50 6.44 -8.08 -12.66
CA GLY A 50 6.59 -9.30 -11.88
C GLY A 50 6.70 -9.06 -10.37
N LEU A 51 7.31 -7.94 -9.94
CA LEU A 51 7.33 -7.53 -8.52
C LEU A 51 5.95 -7.04 -8.04
N ALA A 52 5.17 -6.37 -8.89
CA ALA A 52 3.80 -5.99 -8.58
C ALA A 52 2.89 -7.23 -8.46
N ALA A 53 3.11 -8.23 -9.32
CA ALA A 53 2.45 -9.53 -9.19
C ALA A 53 2.87 -10.25 -7.90
N ALA A 54 4.16 -10.24 -7.55
CA ALA A 54 4.66 -10.80 -6.29
C ALA A 54 3.97 -10.17 -5.07
N SER A 55 3.93 -8.84 -5.04
CA SER A 55 3.25 -8.03 -4.01
C SER A 55 1.74 -8.36 -3.93
N THR A 56 1.06 -8.49 -5.08
CA THR A 56 -0.35 -8.88 -5.14
C THR A 56 -0.57 -10.30 -4.60
N CYS A 57 0.31 -11.25 -4.90
CA CYS A 57 0.25 -12.61 -4.33
C CYS A 57 0.43 -12.60 -2.81
N LEU A 58 1.36 -11.81 -2.28
CA LEU A 58 1.56 -11.67 -0.83
C LEU A 58 0.35 -11.01 -0.16
N TYR A 59 -0.28 -10.03 -0.80
CA TYR A 59 -1.53 -9.43 -0.33
C TYR A 59 -2.66 -10.48 -0.26
N TRP A 60 -2.89 -11.24 -1.33
CA TRP A 60 -3.90 -12.30 -1.34
C TRP A 60 -3.60 -13.40 -0.33
N ALA A 61 -2.32 -13.71 -0.10
CA ALA A 61 -1.91 -14.66 0.93
C ALA A 61 -2.28 -14.18 2.34
N GLY A 62 -1.95 -12.94 2.68
CA GLY A 62 -2.36 -12.32 3.95
C GLY A 62 -3.87 -12.25 4.08
N MET A 63 -4.57 -11.99 2.97
CA MET A 63 -6.02 -11.99 2.97
C MET A 63 -6.65 -13.34 3.34
N ALA A 64 -6.18 -14.42 2.70
CA ALA A 64 -6.64 -15.76 3.03
C ALA A 64 -6.20 -16.18 4.45
N LEU A 65 -5.01 -15.78 4.89
CA LEU A 65 -4.50 -16.07 6.22
C LEU A 65 -5.29 -15.35 7.32
N ASN A 66 -5.67 -14.10 7.09
CA ASN A 66 -6.49 -13.33 8.01
C ASN A 66 -7.83 -14.02 8.29
N ASP A 67 -8.54 -14.45 7.24
CA ASP A 67 -9.81 -15.16 7.37
C ASP A 67 -9.64 -16.54 8.02
N TYR A 68 -8.52 -17.23 7.76
CA TYR A 68 -8.18 -18.46 8.47
C TYR A 68 -7.95 -18.22 9.97
N ALA A 69 -7.19 -17.18 10.32
CA ALA A 69 -6.85 -16.84 11.71
C ALA A 69 -8.07 -16.35 12.50
N ASP A 70 -8.93 -15.54 11.89
CA ASP A 70 -10.12 -14.96 12.52
C ASP A 70 -11.34 -15.86 12.50
N ARG A 71 -11.27 -17.07 11.94
CA ARG A 71 -12.44 -17.95 11.69
C ARG A 71 -13.38 -18.13 12.89
N GLU A 72 -12.88 -18.19 14.12
CA GLU A 72 -13.70 -18.36 15.33
C GLU A 72 -14.35 -17.04 15.79
N ILE A 73 -13.66 -15.92 15.60
CA ILE A 73 -14.18 -14.58 15.89
C ILE A 73 -15.23 -14.23 14.82
N ASP A 74 -14.88 -14.40 13.55
CA ASP A 74 -15.78 -14.16 12.43
C ASP A 74 -16.99 -15.09 12.44
N ALA A 75 -16.91 -16.31 13.01
CA ALA A 75 -18.10 -17.15 13.21
C ALA A 75 -19.13 -16.52 14.16
N ARG A 76 -18.69 -15.72 15.14
CA ARG A 76 -19.56 -15.03 16.09
C ARG A 76 -20.03 -13.67 15.57
N GLU A 77 -19.13 -12.90 14.96
CA GLU A 77 -19.40 -11.50 14.59
C GLU A 77 -19.83 -11.32 13.14
N ARG A 78 -19.40 -12.21 12.23
CA ARG A 78 -19.52 -12.05 10.77
C ARG A 78 -19.74 -13.38 10.08
N SER A 79 -20.74 -14.14 10.53
CA SER A 79 -21.01 -15.52 10.10
C SER A 79 -21.20 -15.69 8.58
N HIS A 80 -21.51 -14.61 7.85
CA HIS A 80 -21.62 -14.60 6.39
C HIS A 80 -20.28 -14.78 5.65
N ARG A 81 -19.12 -14.51 6.29
CA ARG A 81 -17.80 -14.56 5.63
C ARG A 81 -17.47 -15.94 5.05
N PRO A 82 -16.58 -16.05 4.04
CA PRO A 82 -16.39 -17.29 3.29
C PRO A 82 -15.97 -18.50 4.14
N VAL A 83 -15.09 -18.31 5.13
CA VAL A 83 -14.61 -19.39 6.00
C VAL A 83 -15.68 -19.81 7.04
N PRO A 84 -16.24 -18.89 7.86
CA PRO A 84 -17.26 -19.27 8.85
C PRO A 84 -18.57 -19.79 8.24
N SER A 85 -18.99 -19.26 7.10
CA SER A 85 -20.19 -19.73 6.38
C SER A 85 -20.03 -21.13 5.78
N GLY A 86 -18.82 -21.70 5.81
CA GLY A 86 -18.51 -23.01 5.23
C GLY A 86 -18.34 -23.01 3.70
N ARG A 87 -18.48 -21.84 3.03
CA ARG A 87 -18.24 -21.70 1.59
C ARG A 87 -16.78 -22.01 1.21
N VAL A 88 -15.84 -21.76 2.12
CA VAL A 88 -14.41 -22.09 1.98
C VAL A 88 -13.97 -22.84 3.23
N ARG A 89 -13.34 -24.02 3.07
CA ARG A 89 -12.80 -24.76 4.20
C ARG A 89 -11.60 -24.02 4.80
N PRO A 90 -11.41 -24.01 6.14
CA PRO A 90 -10.24 -23.36 6.76
C PRO A 90 -8.90 -23.88 6.20
N GLY A 91 -8.76 -25.19 6.00
CA GLY A 91 -7.55 -25.76 5.40
C GLY A 91 -7.29 -25.28 3.96
N THR A 92 -8.34 -24.98 3.20
CA THR A 92 -8.22 -24.38 1.86
C THR A 92 -7.74 -22.93 1.97
N ALA A 93 -8.29 -22.13 2.89
CA ALA A 93 -7.82 -20.77 3.18
C ALA A 93 -6.31 -20.75 3.53
N LEU A 94 -5.88 -21.65 4.42
CA LEU A 94 -4.47 -21.79 4.80
C LEU A 94 -3.59 -22.24 3.63
N ALA A 95 -4.06 -23.20 2.81
CA ALA A 95 -3.32 -23.66 1.63
C ALA A 95 -3.11 -22.53 0.60
N LEU A 96 -4.11 -21.66 0.41
CA LEU A 96 -3.99 -20.49 -0.46
C LEU A 96 -3.04 -19.45 0.12
N ALA A 97 -3.07 -19.24 1.44
CA ALA A 97 -2.10 -18.37 2.10
C ALA A 97 -0.67 -18.87 1.88
N ALA A 98 -0.42 -20.16 2.06
CA ALA A 98 0.88 -20.78 1.81
C ALA A 98 1.28 -20.70 0.33
N ALA A 99 0.38 -21.06 -0.58
CA ALA A 99 0.65 -21.04 -2.03
C ALA A 99 0.86 -19.62 -2.57
N GLY A 100 0.05 -18.65 -2.14
CA GLY A 100 0.21 -17.24 -2.47
C GLY A 100 1.51 -16.67 -1.93
N THR A 101 1.91 -17.08 -0.71
CA THR A 101 3.22 -16.71 -0.14
C THR A 101 4.36 -17.26 -0.99
N ALA A 102 4.35 -18.56 -1.29
CA ALA A 102 5.36 -19.20 -2.12
C ALA A 102 5.42 -18.60 -3.53
N GLY A 103 4.27 -18.37 -4.16
CA GLY A 103 4.16 -17.73 -5.47
C GLY A 103 4.69 -16.29 -5.45
N GLY A 104 4.38 -15.52 -4.41
CA GLY A 104 4.90 -14.17 -4.22
C GLY A 104 6.43 -14.15 -4.08
N LEU A 105 7.00 -15.01 -3.23
CA LEU A 105 8.44 -15.14 -3.07
C LEU A 105 9.13 -15.63 -4.36
N GLY A 106 8.54 -16.59 -5.06
CA GLY A 106 9.02 -17.09 -6.35
C GLY A 106 9.04 -15.99 -7.42
N LEU A 107 7.96 -15.23 -7.57
CA LEU A 107 7.89 -14.10 -8.49
C LEU A 107 8.89 -13.00 -8.13
N ALA A 108 9.11 -12.72 -6.84
CA ALA A 108 10.12 -11.77 -6.39
C ALA A 108 11.53 -12.23 -6.78
N ALA A 109 11.86 -13.50 -6.54
CA ALA A 109 13.13 -14.09 -6.94
C ALA A 109 13.34 -14.06 -8.47
N LEU A 110 12.32 -14.44 -9.25
CA LEU A 110 12.40 -14.43 -10.71
C LEU A 110 12.50 -13.01 -11.28
N SER A 111 11.90 -12.02 -10.63
CA SER A 111 11.81 -10.65 -11.15
C SER A 111 12.96 -9.75 -10.74
N GLY A 112 13.48 -9.87 -9.51
CA GLY A 112 14.60 -9.04 -9.04
C GLY A 112 15.69 -9.78 -8.27
N GLY A 113 15.65 -11.12 -8.27
CA GLY A 113 16.71 -11.96 -7.74
C GLY A 113 16.80 -11.92 -6.21
N ARG A 114 18.00 -12.18 -5.70
CA ARG A 114 18.29 -12.22 -4.25
C ARG A 114 17.86 -10.96 -3.51
N ARG A 115 17.99 -9.78 -4.13
CA ARG A 115 17.64 -8.50 -3.49
C ARG A 115 16.14 -8.41 -3.22
N SER A 116 15.32 -8.68 -4.23
CA SER A 116 13.86 -8.69 -4.07
C SER A 116 13.43 -9.77 -3.09
N LEU A 117 14.08 -10.93 -3.10
CA LEU A 117 13.79 -11.99 -2.12
C LEU A 117 14.13 -11.55 -0.68
N CYS A 118 15.27 -10.88 -0.46
CA CYS A 118 15.65 -10.34 0.85
C CYS A 118 14.68 -9.26 1.37
N THR A 119 13.88 -8.63 0.50
CA THR A 119 12.81 -7.69 0.91
C THR A 119 11.46 -8.40 1.04
N ALA A 120 11.14 -9.34 0.15
CA ALA A 120 9.88 -10.06 0.12
C ALA A 120 9.75 -11.06 1.29
N VAL A 121 10.85 -11.68 1.74
CA VAL A 121 10.82 -12.61 2.89
C VAL A 121 10.42 -11.89 4.19
N PRO A 122 11.05 -10.77 4.60
CA PRO A 122 10.58 -9.99 5.75
C PRO A 122 9.15 -9.47 5.58
N LEU A 123 8.74 -9.10 4.36
CA LEU A 123 7.37 -8.70 4.08
C LEU A 123 6.39 -9.84 4.35
N ALA A 124 6.65 -11.03 3.80
CA ALA A 124 5.84 -12.22 4.06
C ALA A 124 5.81 -12.58 5.55
N ALA A 125 6.95 -12.49 6.24
CA ALA A 125 7.02 -12.73 7.67
C ALA A 125 6.16 -11.73 8.47
N LEU A 126 6.16 -10.44 8.12
CA LEU A 126 5.29 -9.44 8.75
C LEU A 126 3.81 -9.69 8.47
N VAL A 127 3.44 -10.13 7.26
CA VAL A 127 2.07 -10.51 6.93
C VAL A 127 1.60 -11.65 7.84
N TRP A 128 2.38 -12.72 7.94
CA TRP A 128 2.06 -13.86 8.80
C TRP A 128 2.04 -13.48 10.29
N ALA A 129 3.03 -12.71 10.75
CA ALA A 129 3.09 -12.26 12.13
C ALA A 129 1.90 -11.35 12.47
N TYR A 130 1.49 -10.46 11.56
CA TYR A 130 0.31 -9.63 11.76
C TYR A 130 -0.95 -10.46 11.94
N ASP A 131 -1.24 -11.36 10.99
CA ASP A 131 -2.50 -12.11 10.96
C ASP A 131 -2.61 -13.12 12.11
N LEU A 132 -1.50 -13.72 12.53
CA LEU A 132 -1.49 -14.77 13.55
C LEU A 132 -1.33 -14.25 14.99
N SER A 133 -0.68 -13.10 15.20
CA SER A 133 -0.37 -12.66 16.57
C SER A 133 -0.37 -11.16 16.79
N LEU A 134 0.19 -10.34 15.89
CA LEU A 134 0.45 -8.93 16.20
C LEU A 134 -0.80 -8.05 16.10
N LYS A 135 -1.81 -8.41 15.31
CA LYS A 135 -2.99 -7.56 15.07
C LYS A 135 -3.76 -7.21 16.34
N SER A 136 -3.76 -8.09 17.35
CA SER A 136 -4.41 -7.88 18.66
C SER A 136 -3.50 -7.19 19.69
N THR A 137 -2.22 -6.99 19.38
CA THR A 137 -1.24 -6.38 20.30
C THR A 137 -1.00 -4.90 19.99
N PRO A 138 -0.40 -4.09 20.88
CA PRO A 138 0.01 -2.72 20.56
C PRO A 138 0.93 -2.58 19.32
N LEU A 139 1.62 -3.66 18.91
CA LEU A 139 2.51 -3.67 17.76
C LEU A 139 1.81 -3.82 16.40
N GLY A 140 0.52 -4.12 16.36
CA GLY A 140 -0.21 -4.33 15.11
C GLY A 140 -0.10 -3.17 14.08
N PRO A 141 -0.23 -1.89 14.47
CA PRO A 141 -0.06 -0.77 13.54
C PRO A 141 1.37 -0.65 13.02
N ALA A 142 2.37 -0.96 13.83
CA ALA A 142 3.77 -0.97 13.43
C ALA A 142 4.05 -2.10 12.42
N ALA A 143 3.50 -3.29 12.64
CA ALA A 143 3.62 -4.41 11.71
C ALA A 143 2.98 -4.09 10.35
N MET A 144 1.76 -3.54 10.34
CA MET A 144 1.06 -3.15 9.11
C MET A 144 1.77 -2.01 8.37
N ALA A 145 2.26 -1.00 9.09
CA ALA A 145 3.08 0.07 8.53
C ALA A 145 4.39 -0.46 7.94
N GLY A 146 5.06 -1.39 8.63
CA GLY A 146 6.27 -2.06 8.17
C GLY A 146 6.06 -2.89 6.91
N ALA A 147 4.96 -3.65 6.85
CA ALA A 147 4.57 -4.40 5.66
C ALA A 147 4.38 -3.45 4.46
N ARG A 148 3.68 -2.33 4.66
CA ARG A 148 3.51 -1.32 3.61
C ARG A 148 4.82 -0.68 3.17
N ALA A 149 5.73 -0.38 4.10
CA ALA A 149 7.05 0.16 3.79
C ALA A 149 7.86 -0.80 2.92
N LEU A 150 7.90 -2.09 3.31
CA LEU A 150 8.62 -3.13 2.59
C LEU A 150 8.03 -3.38 1.20
N ASP A 151 6.71 -3.24 1.05
CA ASP A 151 6.05 -3.38 -0.24
C ASP A 151 6.48 -2.27 -1.24
N VAL A 152 6.59 -1.02 -0.77
CA VAL A 152 7.19 0.06 -1.56
C VAL A 152 8.66 -0.24 -1.87
N LEU A 153 9.44 -0.68 -0.88
CA LEU A 153 10.85 -1.01 -1.08
C LEU A 153 11.05 -2.19 -2.03
N LEU A 154 10.12 -3.13 -2.10
CA LEU A 154 10.15 -4.26 -3.04
C LEU A 154 10.27 -3.74 -4.48
N GLY A 155 9.50 -2.71 -4.86
CA GLY A 155 9.63 -2.08 -6.17
C GLY A 155 11.00 -1.46 -6.44
N ALA A 156 11.63 -0.89 -5.41
CA ALA A 156 12.98 -0.30 -5.52
C ALA A 156 14.08 -1.33 -5.77
N THR A 157 13.84 -2.60 -5.39
CA THR A 157 14.78 -3.71 -5.58
C THR A 157 14.87 -4.23 -7.01
N ALA A 158 14.00 -3.77 -7.93
CA ALA A 158 14.08 -4.14 -9.33
C ALA A 158 15.51 -3.93 -9.89
N PRO A 159 15.98 -4.76 -10.83
CA PRO A 159 17.34 -4.67 -11.36
C PRO A 159 17.65 -3.30 -11.96
N GLY A 160 18.87 -2.81 -11.68
CA GLY A 160 19.41 -1.57 -12.24
C GLY A 160 20.61 -1.05 -11.43
N PRO A 161 21.25 0.03 -11.90
CA PRO A 161 22.46 0.58 -11.29
C PRO A 161 22.19 1.24 -9.92
N GLY A 162 23.23 1.39 -9.11
CA GLY A 162 23.20 2.19 -7.88
C GLY A 162 22.17 1.74 -6.84
N THR A 163 22.25 0.48 -6.39
CA THR A 163 21.29 -0.14 -5.44
C THR A 163 21.08 0.70 -4.18
N GLU A 164 22.16 1.14 -3.55
CA GLU A 164 22.09 1.86 -2.29
C GLU A 164 21.40 3.22 -2.45
N ALA A 165 21.76 3.96 -3.51
CA ALA A 165 21.10 5.21 -3.87
C ALA A 165 19.63 4.99 -4.28
N ALA A 166 19.31 3.86 -4.91
CA ALA A 166 17.93 3.49 -5.26
C ALA A 166 17.08 3.25 -4.00
N LEU A 167 17.58 2.49 -3.03
CA LEU A 167 16.89 2.28 -1.75
C LEU A 167 16.72 3.60 -0.99
N ARG A 168 17.79 4.43 -0.89
CA ARG A 168 17.70 5.76 -0.27
C ARG A 168 16.60 6.63 -0.88
N ARG A 169 16.47 6.64 -2.21
CA ARG A 169 15.40 7.40 -2.89
C ARG A 169 14.01 6.85 -2.61
N ALA A 170 13.88 5.55 -2.38
CA ALA A 170 12.63 4.88 -2.05
C ALA A 170 12.26 4.95 -0.56
N LEU A 171 13.18 5.35 0.34
CA LEU A 171 12.86 5.52 1.76
C LEU A 171 11.76 6.55 2.00
N ARG A 172 11.74 7.67 1.26
CA ARG A 172 10.70 8.70 1.41
C ARG A 172 9.31 8.17 1.09
N PRO A 173 9.01 7.62 -0.11
CA PRO A 173 7.68 7.08 -0.37
C PRO A 173 7.34 5.91 0.56
N ALA A 174 8.30 5.06 0.94
CA ALA A 174 8.08 3.98 1.91
C ALA A 174 7.65 4.52 3.28
N ALA A 175 8.35 5.53 3.80
CA ALA A 175 8.03 6.17 5.08
C ALA A 175 6.67 6.87 5.06
N LEU A 176 6.32 7.56 3.96
CA LEU A 176 5.03 8.24 3.84
C LEU A 176 3.86 7.25 3.76
N MET A 177 4.01 6.16 2.99
CA MET A 177 3.01 5.08 2.94
C MET A 177 2.89 4.35 4.29
N ALA A 178 4.01 4.13 4.98
CA ALA A 178 4.03 3.52 6.31
C ALA A 178 3.33 4.40 7.35
N ALA A 179 3.62 5.71 7.37
CA ALA A 179 3.00 6.66 8.27
C ALA A 179 1.47 6.74 8.05
N HIS A 180 1.04 6.82 6.79
CA HIS A 180 -0.38 6.78 6.45
C HIS A 180 -1.04 5.49 6.95
N THR A 181 -0.44 4.35 6.62
CA THR A 181 -0.98 3.03 6.98
C THR A 181 -1.05 2.86 8.49
N GLY A 182 0.01 3.21 9.22
CA GLY A 182 0.03 3.16 10.68
C GLY A 182 -1.07 4.02 11.31
N ALA A 183 -1.26 5.26 10.83
CA ALA A 183 -2.32 6.13 11.32
C ALA A 183 -3.72 5.54 11.09
N VAL A 184 -3.97 4.99 9.90
CA VAL A 184 -5.25 4.32 9.58
C VAL A 184 -5.44 3.06 10.43
N THR A 185 -4.40 2.26 10.66
CA THR A 185 -4.47 1.05 11.48
C THR A 185 -4.66 1.35 12.98
N VAL A 186 -4.12 2.45 13.50
CA VAL A 186 -4.44 2.90 14.86
C VAL A 186 -5.91 3.31 14.95
N LEU A 187 -6.39 4.07 13.97
CA LEU A 187 -7.78 4.54 13.95
C LEU A 187 -8.78 3.37 13.81
N SER A 188 -8.47 2.36 13.00
CA SER A 188 -9.36 1.21 12.76
C SER A 188 -9.62 0.35 13.99
N ARG A 189 -8.77 0.43 15.02
CA ARG A 189 -8.99 -0.28 16.30
C ARG A 189 -10.18 0.27 17.09
N HIS A 190 -10.61 1.48 16.77
CA HIS A 190 -11.64 2.22 17.50
C HIS A 190 -12.93 2.32 16.67
N GLU A 191 -13.08 1.49 15.63
CA GLU A 191 -14.19 1.57 14.68
C GLU A 191 -15.50 0.97 15.23
N VAL A 192 -15.42 0.13 16.27
CA VAL A 192 -16.57 -0.51 16.90
C VAL A 192 -17.13 0.34 18.04
N GLU A 193 -16.25 0.83 18.92
CA GLU A 193 -16.63 1.55 20.15
C GLU A 193 -16.65 3.08 19.97
N GLY A 194 -16.04 3.59 18.90
CA GLY A 194 -15.75 5.01 18.72
C GLY A 194 -14.39 5.39 19.30
N ALA A 195 -13.96 6.64 19.09
CA ALA A 195 -12.62 7.09 19.44
C ALA A 195 -12.63 8.29 20.39
N HIS A 196 -11.54 8.49 21.15
CA HIS A 196 -11.29 9.79 21.75
C HIS A 196 -10.95 10.81 20.64
N PRO A 197 -11.46 12.07 20.64
CA PRO A 197 -11.23 13.06 19.57
C PRO A 197 -9.75 13.30 19.20
N ALA A 198 -8.84 13.11 20.16
CA ALA A 198 -7.41 13.23 19.94
C ALA A 198 -6.85 12.24 18.90
N LEU A 199 -7.43 11.04 18.78
CA LEU A 199 -6.99 10.02 17.83
C LEU A 199 -7.24 10.40 16.36
N PRO A 200 -8.47 10.73 15.92
CA PRO A 200 -8.70 11.22 14.58
C PRO A 200 -7.98 12.57 14.32
N ALA A 201 -7.75 13.39 15.35
CA ALA A 201 -6.97 14.62 15.22
C ALA A 201 -5.50 14.33 14.92
N ALA A 202 -4.89 13.35 15.60
CA ALA A 202 -3.54 12.88 15.31
C ALA A 202 -3.45 12.27 13.89
N ALA A 203 -4.44 11.47 13.49
CA ALA A 203 -4.50 10.92 12.13
C ALA A 203 -4.62 12.03 11.06
N LEU A 204 -5.40 13.08 11.33
CA LEU A 204 -5.51 14.25 10.47
C LEU A 204 -4.20 15.03 10.38
N ALA A 205 -3.51 15.22 11.50
CA ALA A 205 -2.19 15.87 11.52
C ALA A 205 -1.15 15.09 10.71
N VAL A 206 -1.12 13.75 10.85
CA VAL A 206 -0.28 12.87 10.02
C VAL A 206 -0.65 13.01 8.54
N THR A 207 -1.93 13.05 8.20
CA THR A 207 -2.41 13.22 6.83
C THR A 207 -1.98 14.57 6.24
N ALA A 208 -2.09 15.65 7.00
CA ALA A 208 -1.63 16.97 6.59
C ALA A 208 -0.11 17.01 6.39
N ALA A 209 0.66 16.43 7.30
CA ALA A 209 2.12 16.32 7.18
C ALA A 209 2.54 15.52 5.94
N ILE A 210 1.89 14.38 5.67
CA ILE A 210 2.13 13.58 4.47
C ILE A 210 1.77 14.37 3.21
N THR A 211 0.65 15.10 3.21
CA THR A 211 0.22 15.94 2.08
C THR A 211 1.27 17.01 1.76
N ALA A 212 1.74 17.74 2.78
CA ALA A 212 2.79 18.73 2.63
C ALA A 212 4.10 18.10 2.15
N ALA A 213 4.50 16.96 2.74
CA ALA A 213 5.71 16.25 2.33
C ALA A 213 5.61 15.68 0.90
N ALA A 214 4.45 15.22 0.44
CA ALA A 214 4.27 14.72 -0.92
C ALA A 214 4.26 15.86 -1.95
N ALA A 215 3.67 17.02 -1.60
CA ALA A 215 3.64 18.21 -2.45
C ALA A 215 4.97 18.98 -2.49
N ALA A 216 5.83 18.82 -1.47
CA ALA A 216 7.06 19.60 -1.35
C ALA A 216 8.02 19.39 -2.54
N PRO A 217 8.51 20.49 -3.15
CA PRO A 217 9.42 20.42 -4.28
C PRO A 217 10.71 19.68 -3.94
N ARG A 218 11.36 19.10 -4.96
CA ARG A 218 12.69 18.52 -4.79
C ARG A 218 13.71 19.64 -4.59
N VAL A 219 14.16 19.83 -3.36
CA VAL A 219 15.36 20.63 -3.10
C VAL A 219 16.54 19.87 -3.70
N ALA A 220 17.12 20.39 -4.78
CA ALA A 220 18.38 19.87 -5.29
C ALA A 220 19.45 20.12 -4.22
N PRO A 221 20.33 19.16 -3.92
CA PRO A 221 21.45 19.44 -3.03
C PRO A 221 22.25 20.63 -3.59
N PRO A 222 22.75 21.54 -2.73
CA PRO A 222 23.67 22.56 -3.18
C PRO A 222 24.83 21.86 -3.89
N HIS A 223 25.14 22.32 -5.11
CA HIS A 223 26.21 21.74 -5.92
C HIS A 223 27.47 21.65 -5.05
N ALA A 224 27.98 20.45 -4.83
CA ALA A 224 29.36 20.29 -4.38
C ALA A 224 30.22 20.94 -5.46
N THR A 225 30.93 22.01 -5.10
CA THR A 225 31.96 22.60 -5.95
C THR A 225 32.92 21.48 -6.33
N PRO A 226 33.12 21.18 -7.62
CA PRO A 226 34.09 20.17 -8.01
C PRO A 226 35.47 20.70 -7.59
N HIS A 227 36.10 20.07 -6.60
CA HIS A 227 37.45 20.44 -6.16
C HIS A 227 38.55 20.09 -7.19
N ASN A 228 38.16 19.56 -8.37
CA ASN A 228 39.05 19.25 -9.50
C ASN A 228 38.36 19.58 -10.83
N ALA A 229 38.03 20.86 -11.08
CA ALA A 229 37.61 21.31 -12.41
C ALA A 229 38.86 21.66 -13.24
N PRO A 230 39.06 21.10 -14.45
CA PRO A 230 40.06 21.61 -15.38
C PRO A 230 39.74 23.07 -15.76
N ALA A 231 40.79 23.83 -16.10
CA ALA A 231 40.76 25.27 -16.35
C ALA A 231 39.56 25.71 -17.22
N PRO A 232 38.96 26.89 -16.94
CA PRO A 232 37.72 27.32 -17.58
C PRO A 232 37.91 27.47 -19.08
N SER A 233 37.13 26.73 -19.87
CA SER A 233 36.95 27.00 -21.30
C SER A 233 36.18 28.32 -21.48
N SER A 234 36.57 29.10 -22.48
CA SER A 234 36.12 30.46 -22.79
C SER A 234 34.66 30.55 -23.30
N HIS A 235 33.80 29.60 -22.96
CA HIS A 235 32.38 29.63 -23.33
C HIS A 235 31.54 29.85 -22.07
N PRO A 236 30.76 30.94 -21.98
CA PRO A 236 29.88 31.13 -20.85
C PRO A 236 28.91 29.94 -20.79
N PRO A 237 28.77 29.26 -19.63
CA PRO A 237 27.79 28.21 -19.50
C PRO A 237 26.42 28.83 -19.77
N ARG A 238 25.70 28.31 -20.78
CA ARG A 238 24.30 28.64 -20.99
C ARG A 238 23.59 28.42 -19.66
N ALA A 239 23.24 29.51 -18.98
CA ALA A 239 22.47 29.48 -17.76
C ALA A 239 21.16 28.75 -18.08
N ALA A 240 21.08 27.48 -17.71
CA ALA A 240 19.87 26.70 -17.83
C ALA A 240 18.84 27.40 -16.94
N ARG A 241 17.97 28.21 -17.56
CA ARG A 241 16.85 28.87 -16.90
C ARG A 241 16.08 27.80 -16.12
N ARG A 242 16.25 27.77 -14.80
CA ARG A 242 15.37 27.00 -13.92
C ARG A 242 13.97 27.55 -14.14
N PRO A 243 13.00 26.73 -14.57
CA PRO A 243 11.66 27.24 -14.77
C PRO A 243 11.14 27.71 -13.41
N LEU A 244 10.73 28.99 -13.34
CA LEU A 244 10.07 29.61 -12.18
C LEU A 244 8.77 28.88 -11.81
N PHE A 245 8.19 28.17 -12.77
CA PHE A 245 7.06 27.26 -12.58
C PHE A 245 7.59 25.84 -12.46
N GLY A 246 7.20 25.13 -11.38
CA GLY A 246 7.59 23.74 -11.16
C GLY A 246 7.30 22.86 -12.39
N THR A 247 8.14 21.86 -12.65
CA THR A 247 7.91 20.95 -13.78
C THR A 247 6.49 20.34 -13.70
N PRO A 248 5.84 19.97 -14.82
CA PRO A 248 4.49 19.40 -14.81
C PRO A 248 4.33 18.20 -13.85
N ALA A 249 5.42 17.47 -13.59
CA ALA A 249 5.48 16.42 -12.59
C ALA A 249 5.28 16.92 -11.13
N HIS A 250 5.83 18.07 -10.77
CA HIS A 250 5.61 18.67 -9.45
C HIS A 250 4.18 19.19 -9.31
N GLY A 251 3.61 19.81 -10.35
CA GLY A 251 2.22 20.21 -10.37
C GLY A 251 1.28 19.02 -10.19
N ALA A 252 1.47 17.95 -10.97
CA ALA A 252 0.69 16.71 -10.85
C ALA A 252 0.83 16.07 -9.46
N SER A 253 2.05 16.01 -8.92
CA SER A 253 2.31 15.54 -7.55
C SER A 253 1.54 16.33 -6.51
N ALA A 254 1.55 17.66 -6.58
CA ALA A 254 0.87 18.54 -5.63
C ALA A 254 -0.66 18.39 -5.72
N VAL A 255 -1.23 18.32 -6.93
CA VAL A 255 -2.67 18.09 -7.13
C VAL A 255 -3.09 16.74 -6.54
N LEU A 256 -2.34 15.66 -6.83
CA LEU A 256 -2.63 14.33 -6.31
C LEU A 256 -2.42 14.24 -4.79
N ALA A 257 -1.44 14.95 -4.23
CA ALA A 257 -1.25 15.07 -2.78
C ALA A 257 -2.43 15.81 -2.14
N GLY A 258 -2.91 16.89 -2.75
CA GLY A 258 -4.10 17.61 -2.31
C GLY A 258 -5.34 16.72 -2.34
N LEU A 259 -5.53 15.94 -3.41
CA LEU A 259 -6.61 14.96 -3.50
C LEU A 259 -6.52 13.90 -2.38
N TYR A 260 -5.32 13.38 -2.10
CA TYR A 260 -5.08 12.51 -0.95
C TYR A 260 -5.51 13.19 0.37
N GLY A 261 -5.04 14.41 0.61
CA GLY A 261 -5.35 15.18 1.81
C GLY A 261 -6.83 15.45 1.98
N VAL A 262 -7.55 15.75 0.90
CA VAL A 262 -9.02 15.94 0.93
C VAL A 262 -9.74 14.62 1.22
N VAL A 263 -9.40 13.54 0.53
CA VAL A 263 -10.10 12.25 0.66
C VAL A 263 -9.92 11.65 2.05
N ALA A 264 -8.71 11.65 2.60
CA ALA A 264 -8.46 11.17 3.96
C ALA A 264 -8.89 12.19 5.01
N GLY A 265 -8.47 13.45 4.84
CA GLY A 265 -8.61 14.50 5.85
C GLY A 265 -10.06 14.94 6.09
N ALA A 266 -10.91 14.95 5.06
CA ALA A 266 -12.33 15.32 5.25
C ALA A 266 -13.06 14.35 6.20
N ALA A 267 -12.83 13.04 6.02
CA ALA A 267 -13.45 12.02 6.86
C ALA A 267 -12.84 11.99 8.28
N GLN A 268 -11.52 12.15 8.40
CA GLN A 268 -10.85 12.29 9.69
C GLN A 268 -11.32 13.54 10.45
N TYR A 269 -11.46 14.68 9.76
CA TYR A 269 -11.97 15.92 10.36
C TYR A 269 -13.41 15.78 10.87
N ALA A 270 -14.26 15.10 10.11
CA ALA A 270 -15.62 14.77 10.57
C ALA A 270 -15.57 13.91 11.85
N ALA A 271 -14.68 12.92 11.92
CA ALA A 271 -14.48 12.11 13.13
C ALA A 271 -13.86 12.89 14.29
N VAL A 272 -13.07 13.94 14.06
CA VAL A 272 -12.61 14.85 15.14
C VAL A 272 -13.78 15.57 15.79
N ARG A 273 -14.73 16.05 14.98
CA ARG A 273 -15.90 16.79 15.47
C ARG A 273 -16.92 15.89 16.16
N ASP A 274 -17.06 14.65 15.69
CA ASP A 274 -18.03 13.68 16.18
C ASP A 274 -17.43 12.26 16.11
N PRO A 275 -16.72 11.80 17.16
CA PRO A 275 -15.92 10.57 17.09
C PRO A 275 -16.74 9.29 17.35
N ARG A 276 -17.96 9.23 16.82
CA ARG A 276 -18.84 8.06 16.88
C ARG A 276 -18.31 6.92 15.99
N PRO A 277 -18.65 5.65 16.29
CA PRO A 277 -18.24 4.48 15.50
C PRO A 277 -18.38 4.68 13.98
N ASP A 278 -19.55 5.13 13.50
CA ASP A 278 -19.80 5.33 12.05
C ASP A 278 -18.85 6.36 11.41
N ARG A 279 -18.52 7.43 12.14
CA ARG A 279 -17.58 8.47 11.65
C ARG A 279 -16.15 7.95 11.62
N VAL A 280 -15.76 7.16 12.61
CA VAL A 280 -14.46 6.48 12.65
C VAL A 280 -14.35 5.47 11.50
N GLN A 281 -15.37 4.65 11.26
CA GLN A 281 -15.42 3.72 10.13
C GLN A 281 -15.30 4.43 8.78
N LEU A 282 -16.01 5.57 8.60
CA LEU A 282 -15.88 6.40 7.41
C LEU A 282 -14.47 6.98 7.26
N ALA A 283 -13.82 7.40 8.35
CA ALA A 283 -12.45 7.89 8.34
C ALA A 283 -11.45 6.78 7.95
N VAL A 284 -11.62 5.56 8.47
CA VAL A 284 -10.81 4.38 8.09
C VAL A 284 -11.00 4.06 6.61
N ARG A 285 -12.24 3.97 6.14
CA ARG A 285 -12.57 3.71 4.72
C ARG A 285 -12.05 4.81 3.79
N GLY A 286 -12.14 6.07 4.22
CA GLY A 286 -11.56 7.22 3.54
C GLY A 286 -10.04 7.09 3.42
N GLY A 287 -9.37 6.71 4.51
CA GLY A 287 -7.93 6.40 4.54
C GLY A 287 -7.54 5.32 3.53
N ILE A 288 -8.22 4.16 3.53
CA ILE A 288 -7.96 3.06 2.59
C ILE A 288 -8.05 3.54 1.14
N HIS A 289 -9.07 4.33 0.79
CA HIS A 289 -9.19 4.87 -0.57
C HIS A 289 -8.18 5.98 -0.90
N ALA A 290 -7.69 6.71 0.11
CA ALA A 290 -6.69 7.76 -0.05
C ALA A 290 -5.30 7.21 -0.39
N MET A 291 -5.04 5.92 -0.18
CA MET A 291 -3.78 5.29 -0.60
C MET A 291 -3.48 5.49 -2.09
N VAL A 292 -4.47 5.33 -2.96
CA VAL A 292 -4.26 5.42 -4.42
C VAL A 292 -3.80 6.82 -4.86
N PRO A 293 -4.46 7.94 -4.47
CA PRO A 293 -3.93 9.27 -4.80
C PRO A 293 -2.58 9.55 -4.14
N LEU A 294 -2.28 8.99 -2.96
CA LEU A 294 -0.95 9.12 -2.35
C LEU A 294 0.12 8.42 -3.18
N GLN A 295 -0.08 7.17 -3.58
CA GLN A 295 0.82 6.41 -4.45
C GLN A 295 1.03 7.11 -5.80
N ALA A 296 -0.05 7.63 -6.39
CA ALA A 296 0.02 8.39 -7.64
C ALA A 296 0.82 9.69 -7.46
N SER A 297 0.60 10.42 -6.36
CA SER A 297 1.37 11.62 -6.02
C SER A 297 2.86 11.30 -5.91
N LEU A 298 3.23 10.27 -5.15
CA LEU A 298 4.62 9.83 -4.98
C LEU A 298 5.27 9.41 -6.32
N THR A 299 4.50 8.77 -7.20
CA THR A 299 4.93 8.38 -8.55
C THR A 299 5.13 9.60 -9.46
N ALA A 300 4.21 10.56 -9.44
CA ALA A 300 4.32 11.82 -10.17
C ALA A 300 5.51 12.64 -9.68
N ARG A 301 5.68 12.73 -8.35
CA ARG A 301 6.84 13.35 -7.71
C ARG A 301 8.15 12.76 -8.18
N ALA A 302 8.14 11.46 -8.46
CA ALA A 302 9.31 10.76 -8.94
C ALA A 302 9.72 11.20 -10.38
N GLY A 303 8.77 11.75 -11.13
CA GLY A 303 8.93 12.26 -12.50
C GLY A 303 8.07 11.51 -13.53
N ALA A 304 7.37 10.44 -13.14
CA ALA A 304 6.62 9.58 -14.06
C ALA A 304 5.12 9.89 -14.04
N VAL A 305 4.72 11.00 -14.68
CA VAL A 305 3.32 11.44 -14.73
C VAL A 305 2.40 10.40 -15.39
N ALA A 306 2.86 9.74 -16.47
CA ALA A 306 2.08 8.70 -17.12
C ALA A 306 1.83 7.49 -16.20
N ALA A 307 2.83 7.05 -15.45
CA ALA A 307 2.68 5.98 -14.48
C ALA A 307 1.75 6.38 -13.32
N ALA A 308 1.82 7.64 -12.87
CA ALA A 308 0.90 8.17 -11.88
C ALA A 308 -0.56 8.14 -12.36
N ALA A 309 -0.80 8.50 -13.62
CA ALA A 309 -2.13 8.39 -14.23
C ALA A 309 -2.64 6.94 -14.26
N SER A 310 -1.77 5.98 -14.62
CA SER A 310 -2.12 4.55 -14.57
C SER A 310 -2.47 4.07 -13.16
N VAL A 311 -1.71 4.51 -12.13
CA VAL A 311 -2.03 4.20 -10.73
C VAL A 311 -3.38 4.83 -10.33
N SER A 312 -3.64 6.09 -10.71
CA SER A 312 -4.92 6.76 -10.44
C SER A 312 -6.11 6.05 -11.10
N ALA A 313 -5.92 5.45 -12.27
CA ALA A 313 -6.96 4.70 -12.98
C ALA A 313 -7.38 3.40 -12.24
N LEU A 314 -6.57 2.90 -11.30
CA LEU A 314 -6.93 1.74 -10.47
C LEU A 314 -8.07 2.06 -9.49
N LEU A 315 -8.21 3.32 -9.04
CA LEU A 315 -9.25 3.72 -8.07
C LEU A 315 -10.69 3.57 -8.59
N PRO A 316 -11.09 4.13 -9.76
CA PRO A 316 -12.44 3.93 -10.27
C PRO A 316 -12.71 2.46 -10.61
N LEU A 317 -11.69 1.69 -11.03
CA LEU A 317 -11.81 0.26 -11.28
C LEU A 317 -12.10 -0.50 -9.98
N ALA A 318 -11.33 -0.24 -8.91
CA ALA A 318 -11.54 -0.82 -7.59
C ALA A 318 -12.93 -0.50 -7.04
N ARG A 319 -13.41 0.74 -7.22
CA ARG A 319 -14.78 1.13 -6.81
C ARG A 319 -15.86 0.40 -7.60
N ARG A 320 -15.69 0.24 -8.91
CA ARG A 320 -16.65 -0.49 -9.76
C ARG A 320 -16.70 -1.98 -9.41
N LEU A 321 -15.55 -2.61 -9.18
CA LEU A 321 -15.48 -4.02 -8.78
C LEU A 321 -16.01 -4.23 -7.35
N GLY A 322 -15.72 -3.31 -6.42
CA GLY A 322 -16.25 -3.33 -5.06
C GLY A 322 -17.77 -3.32 -4.99
N ARG A 323 -18.43 -2.58 -5.88
CA ARG A 323 -19.90 -2.58 -5.99
C ARG A 323 -20.48 -3.89 -6.54
N ARG A 324 -19.68 -4.74 -7.18
CA ARG A 324 -20.13 -6.03 -7.72
C ARG A 324 -19.83 -7.20 -6.79
N VAL A 325 -18.82 -7.08 -5.93
CA VAL A 325 -18.47 -8.11 -4.95
C VAL A 325 -19.21 -7.92 -3.61
N ALA A 326 -19.66 -6.69 -3.30
CA ALA A 326 -20.47 -6.40 -2.10
C ALA A 326 -21.99 -6.53 -2.32
N VAL A 327 -22.44 -7.27 -3.33
CA VAL A 327 -23.87 -7.46 -3.62
C VAL A 327 -24.17 -8.95 -3.68
N THR A 328 -24.38 -9.50 -2.48
CA THR A 328 -25.52 -10.36 -2.04
C THR A 328 -25.17 -10.90 -0.67
#